data_AF-A0A5K0XHL3-F1
#
_entry.id   AF-A0A5K0XHL3-F1
#
_cell.length_a   1.000
_cell.length_b   1.000
_cell.length_c   1.000
_cell.angle_alpha   90.00
_cell.angle_beta   90.00
_cell.angle_gamma   90.00
#
_symmetry.space_group_name_H-M   'P 1'
#
loop_
_entity.id
_entity.type
_entity.pdbx_description
1 polymer ?
#
loop_
_entity_poly.entity_id
_entity_poly.type
_entity_poly.pdbx_seq_one_letter_code
_entity_poly.pdbx_strand_id
1 'polypeptide(L)' 'NRVSSIISNAPLVLNVDCDMYSNNSESLLHAICFFLDPEKGNKIGYVQFPQSFNGITTNDLYANGVKRIYE' A
#
# COMPACT_ATOMS: atom_id res chain seq x y z
N ASN A 1 2.56 6.40 15.71
CA ASN A 1 3.90 5.75 15.64
C ASN A 1 4.87 6.22 16.74
N ARG A 2 4.46 6.19 18.01
CA ARG A 2 5.30 6.67 19.15
C ARG A 2 6.39 5.68 19.57
N VAL A 3 6.13 4.38 19.45
CA VAL A 3 7.10 3.35 19.86
C VAL A 3 8.17 3.17 18.78
N SER A 4 7.77 3.08 17.51
CA SER A 4 8.71 2.93 16.40
C SER A 4 9.71 4.09 16.29
N SER A 5 9.32 5.33 16.61
CA SER A 5 10.24 6.47 16.62
C SER A 5 11.38 6.35 17.63
N ILE A 6 11.19 5.56 18.69
CA ILE A 6 12.22 5.31 19.71
C ILE A 6 13.08 4.09 19.32
N ILE A 7 12.46 3.07 18.71
CA ILE A 7 13.15 1.80 18.43
C ILE A 7 13.94 1.85 17.12
N SER A 8 13.29 2.19 16.01
CA SER A 8 13.90 2.14 14.67
C SER A 8 14.01 3.50 14.00
N ASN A 9 13.11 4.42 14.33
CA ASN A 9 13.00 5.75 13.72
C ASN A 9 13.04 5.70 12.17
N ALA A 10 12.38 4.71 11.58
CA ALA A 10 12.34 4.54 10.13
C ALA A 10 11.64 5.76 9.47
N PRO A 11 12.14 6.25 8.32
CA PRO A 11 11.58 7.43 7.65
C PRO A 11 10.24 7.16 6.97
N LEU A 12 9.89 5.90 6.75
CA LEU A 12 8.66 5.45 6.12
C LEU A 12 7.97 4.42 7.01
N VAL A 13 6.63 4.42 6.97
CA VAL A 13 5.80 3.45 7.70
C VAL A 13 4.88 2.76 6.72
N LEU A 14 4.89 1.43 6.73
CA LEU A 14 3.97 0.60 5.97
C LEU A 14 2.80 0.19 6.86
N ASN A 15 1.57 0.48 6.44
CA ASN A 15 0.35 0.07 7.14
C ASN A 15 -0.28 -1.14 6.44
N VAL A 16 -0.56 -2.21 7.18
CA VAL A 16 -1.15 -3.46 6.66
C VAL A 16 -2.12 -4.03 7.70
N ASP A 17 -3.32 -4.38 7.25
CA ASP A 17 -4.35 -5.02 8.09
C ASP A 17 -4.06 -6.52 8.24
N CYS A 18 -4.64 -7.16 9.26
CA CYS A 18 -4.33 -8.55 9.62
C CYS A 18 -4.84 -9.61 8.63
N ASP A 19 -5.79 -9.26 7.76
CA ASP A 19 -6.36 -10.08 6.71
C ASP A 19 -5.73 -9.81 5.33
N MET A 20 -4.71 -8.95 5.28
CA MET A 20 -4.03 -8.56 4.06
C MET A 20 -2.56 -9.00 4.05
N TYR A 21 -2.07 -9.35 2.86
CA TYR A 21 -0.67 -9.68 2.63
C TYR A 21 -0.19 -9.14 1.29
N SER A 22 1.11 -8.87 1.16
CA SER A 22 1.68 -8.46 -0.12
C SER A 22 1.77 -9.65 -1.06
N ASN A 23 1.26 -9.48 -2.28
CA ASN A 23 1.33 -10.48 -3.35
C ASN A 23 2.58 -10.31 -4.25
N ASN A 24 3.35 -9.24 -4.06
CA ASN A 24 4.62 -8.99 -4.74
C ASN A 24 5.67 -8.57 -3.72
N SER A 25 6.83 -9.23 -3.72
CA SER A 25 7.97 -8.88 -2.85
C SER A 25 8.58 -7.51 -3.16
N GLU A 26 8.39 -7.00 -4.37
CA GLU A 26 8.92 -5.72 -4.85
C GLU A 26 8.01 -4.53 -4.55
N SER A 27 6.80 -4.75 -4.01
CA SER A 27 5.83 -3.67 -3.73
C SER A 27 6.44 -2.53 -2.90
N LEU A 28 7.26 -2.86 -1.91
CA LEU A 28 7.93 -1.85 -1.09
C LEU A 28 8.98 -1.05 -1.90
N LEU A 29 9.75 -1.70 -2.76
CA LEU A 29 10.73 -1.05 -3.62
C LEU A 29 10.03 -0.07 -4.57
N HIS A 30 8.94 -0.51 -5.20
CA HIS A 30 8.12 0.35 -6.07
C HIS A 30 7.57 1.56 -5.32
N ALA A 31 7.11 1.39 -4.07
CA ALA A 31 6.65 2.50 -3.24
C ALA A 31 7.77 3.51 -2.97
N ILE A 32 8.95 3.01 -2.61
CA ILE A 32 10.12 3.83 -2.28
C ILE A 32 10.58 4.66 -3.49
N CYS A 33 10.50 4.14 -4.71
CA CYS A 33 10.84 4.90 -5.92
C CYS A 33 10.08 6.23 -6.03
N PHE A 34 8.81 6.28 -5.63
CA PHE A 34 8.04 7.53 -5.62
C PHE A 34 8.57 8.54 -4.60
N PHE A 35 8.93 8.09 -3.40
CA PHE A 35 9.47 8.98 -2.35
C PHE A 35 10.89 9.45 -2.66
N LEU A 36 11.67 8.67 -3.41
CA LEU A 36 13.03 9.01 -3.80
C LEU A 36 13.12 9.83 -5.10
N ASP A 37 11.98 10.14 -5.74
CA ASP A 37 11.95 11.02 -6.90
C ASP A 37 12.49 12.41 -6.52
N PRO A 38 13.59 12.90 -7.15
CA PRO A 38 14.21 14.17 -6.79
C PRO A 38 13.32 15.41 -6.99
N GLU A 39 12.36 15.35 -7.90
CA GLU A 39 11.50 16.49 -8.26
C GLU A 39 10.14 16.46 -7.55
N LYS A 40 9.62 15.26 -7.31
CA LYS A 40 8.25 15.02 -6.83
C LYS A 40 8.20 14.35 -5.47
N GLY A 41 9.24 13.65 -5.03
CA GLY A 41 9.21 12.81 -3.83
C GLY A 41 8.85 13.59 -2.57
N ASN A 42 9.33 14.83 -2.46
CA ASN A 42 9.00 15.73 -1.34
C ASN A 42 7.55 16.23 -1.32
N LYS A 43 6.76 15.99 -2.38
CA LYS A 43 5.33 16.32 -2.47
C LYS A 43 4.42 15.13 -2.18
N ILE A 44 4.99 13.93 -1.96
CA ILE A 44 4.24 12.70 -1.76
C ILE A 44 4.15 12.40 -0.27
N GLY A 45 2.93 12.38 0.27
CA GLY A 45 2.67 12.03 1.67
C GLY A 45 2.51 10.53 1.92
N TYR A 46 1.97 9.80 0.93
CA TYR A 46 1.79 8.34 0.99
C TYR A 46 1.63 7.76 -0.43
N VAL A 47 1.90 6.46 -0.58
CA VAL A 47 1.65 5.68 -1.80
C VAL A 47 0.57 4.65 -1.46
N GLN A 48 -0.54 4.68 -2.19
CA GLN A 48 -1.65 3.75 -2.01
C GLN A 48 -1.54 2.61 -3.03
N PHE A 49 -1.57 1.37 -2.54
CA PHE A 49 -1.70 0.19 -3.39
C PHE A 49 -3.17 -0.23 -3.48
N PRO A 50 -3.62 -0.75 -4.63
CA PRO A 50 -4.95 -1.31 -4.77
C PRO A 50 -5.08 -2.56 -3.88
N GLN A 51 -6.16 -2.64 -3.11
CA GLN A 51 -6.49 -3.83 -2.33
C GLN A 51 -7.23 -4.82 -3.23
N SER A 52 -6.82 -6.09 -3.20
CA SER A 52 -7.45 -7.17 -3.96
C SER A 52 -7.88 -8.26 -2.99
N PHE A 53 -9.16 -8.63 -3.02
CA PHE A 53 -9.73 -9.64 -2.14
C PHE A 53 -9.79 -11.00 -2.83
N ASN A 54 -9.52 -12.05 -2.07
CA ASN A 54 -9.64 -13.43 -2.55
C ASN A 54 -11.08 -13.95 -2.35
N GLY A 55 -11.45 -15.01 -3.07
CA GLY A 55 -12.73 -15.70 -2.86
C GLY A 55 -13.97 -14.96 -3.37
N ILE A 56 -13.80 -14.00 -4.28
CA ILE A 56 -14.91 -13.28 -4.92
C ILE A 56 -15.71 -14.24 -5.80
N THR A 57 -17.03 -14.30 -5.58
CA THR A 57 -17.95 -15.11 -6.39
C THR A 57 -18.16 -14.49 -7.76
N THR A 58 -18.48 -15.31 -8.77
CA THR A 58 -18.82 -14.84 -10.13
C THR A 58 -19.99 -13.85 -10.12
N ASN A 59 -20.96 -14.08 -9.25
CA ASN A 59 -21.99 -13.10 -8.91
C ASN A 59 -21.49 -12.22 -7.77
N ASP A 60 -20.65 -11.23 -8.09
CA ASP A 60 -20.13 -10.25 -7.12
C ASP A 60 -21.21 -9.22 -6.75
N LEU A 61 -22.19 -9.66 -5.95
CA LEU A 61 -23.35 -8.85 -5.56
C LEU A 61 -22.98 -7.64 -4.69
N TYR A 62 -21.81 -7.68 -4.05
CA TYR A 62 -21.35 -6.66 -3.11
C TYR A 62 -20.23 -5.78 -3.66
N ALA A 63 -19.88 -5.94 -4.94
CA ALA A 63 -18.81 -5.18 -5.57
C ALA A 63 -17.45 -5.33 -4.83
N ASN A 64 -17.21 -6.49 -4.20
CA ASN A 64 -15.97 -6.80 -3.50
C ASN A 64 -14.77 -6.89 -4.46
N GLY A 65 -15.03 -7.16 -5.74
CA GLY A 65 -14.05 -7.20 -6.81
C GLY A 65 -13.87 -5.89 -7.58
N VAL A 66 -14.49 -4.78 -7.14
CA VAL A 66 -14.38 -3.50 -7.85
C VAL A 66 -12.94 -2.97 -7.74
N LYS A 67 -12.18 -3.18 -8.82
CA LYS A 67 -10.84 -2.61 -9.07
C LYS A 67 -10.86 -1.15 -9.58
N ARG A 68 -12.05 -0.54 -9.69
CA ARG A 68 -12.34 0.53 -10.66
C ARG A 68 -12.20 1.98 -10.15
N ILE A 69 -11.28 2.26 -9.22
CA ILE A 69 -10.96 3.65 -8.82
C ILE A 69 -9.51 4.04 -9.17
N TYR A 70 -8.66 3.08 -9.58
CA TYR A 70 -7.22 3.30 -9.76
C TYR A 70 -6.63 2.74 -11.07
N GLU A 71 -7.47 2.48 -12.10
CA GLU A 71 -7.01 2.35 -13.49
C GLU A 71 -6.95 3.73 -14.17
#